data_AF-A0AA38GQT0-F1
#
_entry.id   AF-A0AA38GQT0-F1
#
_cell.length_a   1.000
_cell.length_b   1.000
_cell.length_c   1.000
_cell.angle_alpha   90.00
_cell.angle_beta   90.00
_cell.angle_gamma   90.00
#
_symmetry.space_group_name_H-M   'P 1'
#
loop_
_entity.id
_entity.type
_entity.pdbx_description
1 polymer ?
#
loop_
_entity_poly.entity_id
_entity_poly.type
_entity_poly.pdbx_seq_one_letter_code
_entity_poly.pdbx_strand_id
1 'polypeptide(L)'
;HQSGRKFWISNDMFWKDGNPFQIIGGDIHYSRVLPQYWEDRLLRAKALGLNVIQTYVHWNLHEPRPGGWNFDGIADVEAFLKLAHKLGFLVMLRPGPYTCGEWDLGGFPAWLLAHEPPLKLRSSDPTFLHM
;
A
#
# COMPACT_ATOMS: atom_id res chain seq x y z
N HIS A 1 0.29 27.77 -15.68
CA HIS A 1 0.52 26.50 -16.39
C HIS A 1 1.12 25.48 -15.44
N GLN A 2 0.33 24.51 -14.94
CA GLN A 2 0.90 23.39 -14.17
C GLN A 2 1.48 22.38 -15.17
N SER A 3 2.80 22.25 -15.21
CA SER A 3 3.46 21.07 -15.77
C SER A 3 2.88 19.84 -15.06
N GLY A 4 2.35 18.87 -15.83
CA GLY A 4 1.70 17.69 -15.26
C GLY A 4 2.66 16.87 -14.39
N ARG A 5 2.16 16.35 -13.25
CA ARG A 5 2.93 15.45 -12.38
C ARG A 5 3.35 14.20 -13.16
N LYS A 6 4.65 13.88 -13.18
CA LYS A 6 5.19 12.74 -13.93
C LYS A 6 6.28 12.02 -13.14
N PHE A 7 6.27 10.69 -13.22
CA PHE A 7 7.31 9.82 -12.70
C PHE A 7 7.64 8.77 -13.76
N TRP A 8 8.91 8.63 -14.14
CA TRP A 8 9.32 7.67 -15.18
C TRP A 8 10.76 7.20 -14.96
N ILE A 9 11.13 6.14 -15.68
CA ILE A 9 12.47 5.56 -15.67
C ILE A 9 13.10 5.83 -17.04
N SER A 10 14.31 6.40 -17.05
CA SER A 10 15.08 6.64 -18.28
C SER A 10 16.55 6.82 -17.92
N ASN A 11 17.45 6.35 -18.79
CA ASN A 11 18.90 6.46 -18.60
C ASN A 11 19.35 5.93 -17.23
N ASP A 12 18.85 4.74 -16.84
CA ASP A 12 19.14 4.08 -15.56
C ASP A 12 18.86 4.92 -14.31
N MET A 13 17.94 5.90 -14.40
CA MET A 13 17.54 6.77 -13.31
C MET A 13 16.02 6.87 -13.21
N PHE A 14 15.53 7.19 -12.01
CA PHE A 14 14.18 7.69 -11.83
C PHE A 14 14.14 9.19 -12.08
N TRP A 15 13.05 9.65 -12.68
CA TRP A 15 12.78 11.04 -12.95
C TRP A 15 11.45 11.44 -12.34
N LYS A 16 11.43 12.58 -11.65
CA LYS A 16 10.22 13.17 -11.07
C LYS A 16 10.09 14.61 -11.52
N ASP A 17 8.99 14.90 -12.21
CA ASP A 17 8.62 16.26 -12.66
C ASP A 17 9.77 16.98 -13.40
N GLY A 18 10.53 16.25 -14.22
CA GLY A 18 11.63 16.80 -15.03
C GLY A 18 13.02 16.71 -14.39
N ASN A 19 13.11 16.30 -13.12
CA ASN A 19 14.37 16.27 -12.38
C ASN A 19 14.80 14.82 -12.09
N PRO A 20 16.11 14.51 -12.12
CA PRO A 20 16.61 13.24 -11.59
C PRO A 20 16.16 13.07 -10.14
N PHE A 21 15.72 11.87 -9.80
CA PHE A 21 15.15 11.55 -8.50
C PHE A 21 15.79 10.29 -7.95
N GLN A 22 16.41 10.38 -6.77
CA GLN A 22 16.89 9.22 -6.05
C GLN A 22 15.84 8.78 -5.03
N ILE A 23 15.41 7.52 -5.11
CA ILE A 23 14.52 6.95 -4.10
C ILE A 23 15.35 6.62 -2.86
N ILE A 24 15.01 7.24 -1.73
CA ILE A 24 15.48 6.86 -0.40
C ILE A 24 14.24 6.39 0.34
N GLY A 25 13.99 5.09 0.26
CA GLY A 25 12.75 4.44 0.68
C GLY A 25 12.83 3.80 2.06
N GLY A 26 11.67 3.69 2.71
CA GLY A 26 11.48 2.85 3.89
C GLY A 26 10.02 2.38 4.02
N ASP A 27 9.82 1.21 4.61
CA ASP A 27 8.50 0.62 4.81
C ASP A 27 7.86 1.10 6.13
N ILE A 28 6.64 1.64 6.03
CA ILE A 28 5.75 1.92 7.16
C ILE A 28 4.39 1.35 6.80
N HIS A 29 4.01 0.26 7.45
CA HIS A 29 2.70 -0.35 7.25
C HIS A 29 1.68 0.34 8.15
N TYR A 30 0.77 1.13 7.59
CA TYR A 30 -0.27 1.84 8.35
C TYR A 30 -1.11 0.88 9.20
N SER A 31 -1.32 -0.35 8.71
CA SER A 31 -2.02 -1.45 9.38
C SER A 31 -1.37 -1.94 10.68
N ARG A 32 -0.12 -1.54 10.96
CA ARG A 32 0.65 -1.93 12.16
C ARG A 32 0.86 -0.79 13.14
N VAL A 33 0.35 0.40 12.84
CA VAL A 33 0.53 1.60 13.65
C VAL A 33 -0.84 2.22 13.88
N LEU A 34 -1.18 2.53 15.14
CA LEU A 34 -2.46 3.21 15.40
C LEU A 34 -2.52 4.57 14.69
N PRO A 35 -3.69 4.99 14.16
CA PRO A 35 -3.83 6.20 13.36
C PRO A 35 -3.23 7.47 14.00
N GLN A 36 -3.42 7.63 15.31
CA GLN A 36 -2.88 8.74 16.09
C GLN A 36 -1.34 8.84 16.09
N TYR A 37 -0.63 7.78 15.69
CA TYR A 37 0.83 7.74 15.62
C TYR A 37 1.38 7.78 14.19
N TRP A 38 0.55 7.75 13.14
CA TRP A 38 1.03 7.80 11.76
C TRP A 38 1.88 9.04 11.48
N GLU A 39 1.44 10.22 11.93
CA GLU A 39 2.18 11.46 11.72
C GLU A 39 3.55 11.43 12.40
N ASP A 40 3.63 10.95 13.64
CA ASP A 40 4.91 10.79 14.34
C ASP A 40 5.85 9.84 13.58
N ARG A 41 5.37 8.68 13.11
CA ARG A 41 6.22 7.72 12.37
C ARG A 41 6.72 8.31 11.05
N LEU A 42 5.86 9.02 10.32
CA LEU A 42 6.21 9.68 9.07
C LEU A 42 7.19 10.85 9.29
N LEU A 43 7.04 11.63 10.36
CA LEU A 43 7.99 12.68 10.71
C LEU A 43 9.37 12.13 11.08
N ARG A 44 9.43 10.99 11.78
CA ARG A 44 10.69 10.30 12.07
C ARG A 44 11.36 9.76 10.80
N ALA A 45 10.59 9.15 9.90
CA ALA A 45 11.08 8.74 8.59
C ALA A 45 11.64 9.93 7.80
N LYS A 46 10.97 11.09 7.86
CA LYS A 46 11.44 12.31 7.20
C LYS A 46 12.75 12.81 7.81
N ALA A 47 12.86 12.77 9.14
CA ALA A 47 14.08 13.16 9.85
C ALA A 47 15.27 12.21 9.55
N LEU A 48 15.00 10.94 9.23
CA LEU A 48 16.01 9.99 8.74
C LEU A 48 16.48 10.30 7.30
N GLY A 49 15.79 11.19 6.58
CA GLY A 49 16.09 11.56 5.20
C GLY A 49 15.31 10.77 4.15
N LEU A 50 14.29 10.00 4.55
CA LEU A 50 13.45 9.28 3.59
C LEU A 50 12.60 10.25 2.76
N ASN A 51 12.43 9.96 1.47
CA ASN A 51 11.58 10.72 0.55
C ASN A 51 10.47 9.88 -0.10
N VAL A 52 10.53 8.55 0.06
CA VAL A 52 9.50 7.61 -0.36
C VAL A 52 9.11 6.72 0.82
N ILE A 53 7.82 6.50 1.02
CA ILE A 53 7.30 5.49 1.94
C ILE A 53 6.71 4.32 1.16
N GLN A 54 6.97 3.11 1.61
CA GLN A 54 6.36 1.88 1.11
C GLN A 54 5.31 1.39 2.10
N THR A 55 4.17 0.93 1.60
CA THR A 55 3.17 0.25 2.42
C THR A 55 2.40 -0.79 1.61
N TYR A 56 2.09 -1.91 2.25
CA TYR A 56 1.12 -2.87 1.74
C TYR A 56 -0.32 -2.43 2.00
N VAL A 57 -1.25 -2.99 1.24
CA VAL A 57 -2.70 -2.93 1.50
C VAL A 57 -3.18 -4.37 1.67
N HIS A 58 -3.60 -4.75 2.88
CA HIS A 58 -3.99 -6.13 3.17
C HIS A 58 -5.48 -6.31 2.89
N TRP A 59 -5.83 -7.16 1.93
CA TRP A 59 -7.22 -7.35 1.52
C TRP A 59 -8.10 -7.81 2.69
N ASN A 60 -7.65 -8.74 3.52
CA ASN A 60 -8.41 -9.21 4.69
C ASN A 60 -8.75 -8.13 5.72
N LEU A 61 -7.94 -7.07 5.83
CA LEU A 61 -8.23 -5.93 6.70
C LEU A 61 -9.35 -5.08 6.12
N HIS A 62 -9.39 -4.96 4.79
CA HIS A 62 -10.35 -4.14 4.06
C HIS A 62 -11.63 -4.86 3.68
N GLU A 63 -11.66 -6.18 3.63
CA GLU A 63 -12.86 -6.97 3.35
C GLU A 63 -12.94 -8.17 4.30
N PRO A 64 -13.19 -7.94 5.61
CA PRO A 64 -13.24 -8.99 6.61
C PRO A 64 -14.36 -10.03 6.36
N ARG A 65 -15.39 -9.66 5.59
CA ARG A 65 -16.47 -10.53 5.12
C ARG A 65 -16.79 -10.19 3.66
N PRO A 66 -17.29 -11.14 2.84
CA PRO A 66 -17.60 -10.89 1.43
C PRO A 66 -18.53 -9.67 1.25
N GLY A 67 -18.13 -8.73 0.41
CA GLY A 67 -18.81 -7.46 0.13
C GLY A 67 -18.79 -6.43 1.27
N GLY A 68 -18.21 -6.77 2.42
CA GLY A 68 -18.17 -5.93 3.61
C GLY A 68 -16.90 -5.11 3.72
N TRP A 69 -16.77 -4.08 2.89
CA TRP A 69 -15.59 -3.22 2.82
C TRP A 69 -15.39 -2.34 4.08
N ASN A 70 -14.14 -2.18 4.51
CA ASN A 70 -13.74 -1.36 5.65
C ASN A 70 -12.53 -0.47 5.28
N PHE A 71 -12.72 0.84 5.39
CA PHE A 71 -11.67 1.84 5.19
C PHE A 71 -11.63 2.85 6.35
N ASP A 72 -12.10 2.43 7.53
CA ASP A 72 -12.17 3.28 8.72
C ASP A 72 -11.07 2.92 9.73
N GLY A 73 -10.74 3.87 10.61
CA GLY A 73 -9.82 3.65 11.73
C GLY A 73 -8.44 3.20 11.27
N ILE A 74 -7.97 2.04 11.74
CA ILE A 74 -6.66 1.49 11.34
C ILE A 74 -6.62 1.05 9.87
N ALA A 75 -7.78 0.82 9.24
CA ALA A 75 -7.90 0.48 7.84
C ALA A 75 -8.03 1.72 6.92
N ASP A 76 -7.95 2.94 7.46
CA ASP A 76 -8.05 4.17 6.67
C ASP A 76 -6.75 4.47 5.92
N VAL A 77 -6.55 3.71 4.83
CA VAL A 77 -5.41 3.89 3.92
C VAL A 77 -5.44 5.25 3.24
N GLU A 78 -6.62 5.82 2.99
CA GLU A 78 -6.73 7.12 2.32
C GLU A 78 -6.19 8.24 3.22
N ALA A 79 -6.57 8.27 4.50
CA ALA A 79 -6.03 9.23 5.46
C ALA A 79 -4.52 9.08 5.62
N PHE A 80 -4.00 7.85 5.67
CA PHE A 80 -2.56 7.62 5.70
C PHE A 80 -1.84 8.17 4.46
N LEU A 81 -2.37 7.92 3.26
CA LEU A 81 -1.80 8.42 2.00
C LEU A 81 -1.87 9.95 1.89
N LYS A 82 -3.00 10.56 2.30
CA LYS A 82 -3.16 12.01 2.38
C LYS A 82 -2.15 12.64 3.34
N LEU A 83 -1.92 12.01 4.49
CA LEU A 83 -0.93 12.46 5.46
C LEU A 83 0.50 12.35 4.92
N ALA A 84 0.86 11.22 4.31
CA ALA A 84 2.16 11.05 3.65
C ALA A 84 2.39 12.13 2.57
N HIS A 85 1.36 12.40 1.75
CA HIS A 85 1.40 13.46 0.75
C HIS A 85 1.59 14.85 1.37
N LYS A 86 0.83 15.18 2.42
CA LYS A 86 0.96 16.45 3.17
C LYS A 86 2.38 16.64 3.72
N LEU A 87 3.02 15.56 4.16
CA LEU A 87 4.39 15.59 4.68
C LEU A 87 5.46 15.58 3.58
N GLY A 88 5.07 15.49 2.31
CA GLY A 88 5.96 15.59 1.16
C GLY A 88 6.56 14.26 0.71
N PHE A 89 6.04 13.12 1.16
CA PHE A 89 6.46 11.81 0.68
C PHE A 89 5.82 11.48 -0.66
N LEU A 90 6.58 10.78 -1.51
CA LEU A 90 5.99 9.87 -2.48
C LEU A 90 5.64 8.55 -1.78
N VAL A 91 4.60 7.86 -2.27
CA VAL A 91 4.22 6.55 -1.73
C VAL A 91 4.35 5.50 -2.83
N MET A 92 5.13 4.46 -2.55
CA MET A 92 5.16 3.23 -3.33
C MET A 92 4.14 2.26 -2.72
N LEU A 93 2.91 2.33 -3.24
CA LEU A 93 1.79 1.52 -2.77
C LEU A 93 1.91 0.09 -3.31
N ARG A 94 1.76 -0.91 -2.42
CA ARG A 94 1.81 -2.33 -2.76
C ARG A 94 0.43 -2.96 -2.47
N PRO A 95 -0.53 -2.84 -3.40
CA PRO A 95 -1.95 -3.08 -3.10
C PRO A 95 -2.34 -4.56 -2.89
N GLY A 96 -1.43 -5.52 -3.08
CA GLY A 96 -1.74 -6.94 -3.04
C GLY A 96 -2.15 -7.48 -4.42
N PRO A 97 -3.11 -8.44 -4.51
CA PRO A 97 -3.99 -8.92 -3.44
C PRO A 97 -3.30 -9.81 -2.40
N TYR A 98 -2.19 -10.45 -2.77
CA TYR A 98 -1.28 -11.12 -1.84
C TYR A 98 -0.13 -10.19 -1.47
N THR A 99 0.12 -10.02 -0.17
CA THR A 99 1.13 -9.11 0.38
C THR A 99 2.27 -9.83 1.10
N CYS A 100 2.09 -11.11 1.45
CA CYS A 100 2.94 -11.81 2.42
C CYS A 100 3.06 -10.98 3.71
N GLY A 101 4.20 -10.32 3.90
CA GLY A 101 4.45 -9.32 4.94
C GLY A 101 4.35 -9.88 6.35
N GLU A 102 4.44 -11.19 6.53
CA GLU A 102 4.20 -11.87 7.81
C GLU A 102 2.84 -11.44 8.41
N TRP A 103 1.86 -11.27 7.53
CA TRP A 103 0.47 -10.94 7.84
C TRP A 103 -0.41 -12.18 7.70
N ASP A 104 -1.51 -12.22 8.44
CA ASP A 104 -2.44 -13.36 8.44
C ASP A 104 -2.89 -13.70 7.01
N LEU A 105 -2.79 -14.99 6.67
CA LEU A 105 -2.99 -15.56 5.32
C LEU A 105 -2.32 -14.75 4.17
N GLY A 106 -1.22 -14.05 4.47
CA GLY A 106 -0.51 -13.19 3.52
C GLY A 106 -1.33 -12.01 2.99
N GLY A 107 -2.40 -11.62 3.70
CA GLY A 107 -3.32 -10.55 3.33
C GLY A 107 -4.60 -11.02 2.64
N PHE A 108 -4.76 -12.31 2.34
CA PHE A 108 -6.01 -12.84 1.79
C PHE A 108 -7.10 -12.96 2.88
N PRO A 109 -8.36 -12.61 2.57
CA PRO A 109 -9.46 -12.90 3.49
C PRO A 109 -9.68 -14.40 3.67
N ALA A 110 -9.87 -14.85 4.92
CA ALA A 110 -10.06 -16.26 5.23
C ALA A 110 -11.31 -16.87 4.58
N TRP A 111 -12.33 -16.05 4.28
CA TRP A 111 -13.55 -16.48 3.61
C TRP A 111 -13.30 -17.02 2.19
N LEU A 112 -12.16 -16.68 1.56
CA LEU A 112 -11.75 -17.28 0.27
C LEU A 112 -11.54 -18.80 0.37
N LEU A 113 -11.15 -19.29 1.55
CA LEU A 113 -10.91 -20.72 1.78
C LEU A 113 -12.20 -21.54 1.85
N ALA A 114 -13.35 -20.88 2.01
CA ALA A 114 -14.67 -21.52 2.07
C ALA A 114 -15.37 -21.61 0.71
N HIS A 115 -14.71 -21.17 -0.38
CA HIS A 115 -15.28 -21.21 -1.71
C HIS A 115 -15.38 -22.65 -2.25
N GLU A 116 -16.49 -22.96 -2.92
CA GLU A 116 -16.72 -24.25 -3.57
C GLU A 116 -16.99 -24.06 -5.07
N PRO A 117 -16.18 -24.65 -5.98
CA PRO A 117 -14.99 -25.47 -5.71
C PRO A 117 -13.84 -24.67 -5.08
N PRO A 118 -12.88 -25.32 -4.40
CA PRO A 118 -11.75 -24.63 -3.78
C PRO A 118 -10.94 -23.82 -4.80
N LEU A 119 -10.63 -22.58 -4.42
CA LEU A 119 -9.87 -21.67 -5.26
C LEU A 119 -8.39 -22.05 -5.33
N LYS A 120 -7.80 -21.93 -6.51
CA LYS A 120 -6.35 -21.93 -6.67
C LYS A 120 -5.81 -20.51 -6.55
N LEU A 121 -5.55 -20.07 -5.32
CA LEU A 121 -5.00 -18.74 -5.04
C LEU A 121 -3.68 -18.50 -5.80
N ARG A 122 -3.46 -17.26 -6.25
CA ARG A 122 -2.24 -16.84 -6.99
C ARG A 122 -1.96 -17.65 -8.25
N SER A 123 -3.02 -18.07 -8.95
CA SER A 123 -2.94 -18.78 -10.23
C SER A 123 -3.80 -18.09 -11.29
N SER A 124 -3.83 -18.65 -12.51
CA SER A 124 -4.71 -18.20 -13.58
C SER A 124 -6.12 -18.80 -13.52
N ASP A 125 -6.55 -19.32 -12.36
CA ASP A 125 -7.92 -19.75 -12.12
C ASP A 125 -8.89 -18.57 -12.39
N PRO A 126 -9.82 -18.70 -13.34
CA PRO A 126 -10.73 -17.60 -13.70
C PRO A 126 -11.54 -17.10 -12.50
N THR A 127 -11.88 -17.98 -11.57
CA THR A 127 -12.63 -17.61 -10.37
C THR A 127 -11.80 -16.70 -9.48
N PHE A 128 -10.51 -16.99 -9.31
CA PHE A 128 -9.59 -16.15 -8.54
C PHE A 128 -9.30 -14.80 -9.23
N LEU A 129 -9.24 -14.77 -10.57
CA LEU A 129 -8.97 -13.56 -11.34
C LEU A 129 -10.16 -12.59 -11.42
N HIS A 130 -11.38 -13.05 -11.17
CA HIS A 130 -12.62 -12.28 -11.37
C HIS A 130 -13.41 -12.04 -10.08
N MET A 131 -12.83 -12.31 -8.91
CA MET A 131 -13.36 -11.82 -7.63
C MET A 131 -13.25 -10.32 -7.52
#